data_AF-A0A7V2QAM8-F1
#
_entry.id   AF-A0A7V2QAM8-F1
#
_cell.length_a   1.000
_cell.length_b   1.000
_cell.length_c   1.000
_cell.angle_alpha   90.00
_cell.angle_beta   90.00
_cell.angle_gamma   90.00
#
_symmetry.space_group_name_H-M   'P 1'
#
loop_
_entity.id
_entity.type
_entity.pdbx_description
1 polymer ?
#
loop_
_entity_poly.entity_id
_entity_poly.type
_entity_poly.pdbx_seq_one_letter_code
_entity_poly.pdbx_strand_id
1 'polypeptide(L)' 'MSDRPGCLSGLLKLAFLNWLFDWLQERFGFGKGLSCTGCGCGIILFLIFLALTCSVITGTNWFDFGF' A
#
# COMPACT_ATOMS: atom_id res chain seq x y z
N MET A 1 20.74 -13.93 -9.07
CA MET A 1 19.43 -13.78 -8.43
C MET A 1 18.74 -12.61 -9.10
N SER A 2 17.94 -12.91 -10.11
CA SER A 2 17.16 -11.94 -10.89
C SER A 2 15.69 -11.92 -10.41
N ASP A 3 15.49 -12.11 -9.11
CA ASP A 3 14.17 -12.25 -8.46
C ASP A 3 13.53 -10.89 -8.11
N ARG A 4 13.78 -9.85 -8.91
CA ARG A 4 13.08 -8.58 -8.73
C ARG A 4 11.78 -8.65 -9.51
N PRO A 5 10.61 -8.50 -8.86
CA PRO A 5 9.32 -8.56 -9.55
C PRO A 5 9.31 -7.55 -10.69
N GLY A 6 8.88 -8.00 -11.88
CA GLY A 6 8.79 -7.13 -13.05
C GLY A 6 7.71 -6.06 -12.89
N CYS A 7 7.65 -5.13 -13.83
CA CYS A 7 6.78 -3.95 -13.79
C CYS A 7 5.30 -4.30 -13.58
N LEU A 8 4.83 -5.37 -14.24
CA LEU A 8 3.44 -5.84 -14.15
C LEU A 8 3.12 -6.44 -12.76
N SER A 9 4.08 -7.17 -12.19
CA SER A 9 4.01 -7.72 -10.84
C SER A 9 4.01 -6.61 -9.78
N GLY A 10 4.83 -5.56 -9.97
CA GLY A 10 4.82 -4.36 -9.14
C GLY A 10 3.49 -3.61 -9.19
N LEU A 11 2.94 -3.37 -10.39
CA LEU A 11 1.64 -2.72 -10.61
C LEU A 11 0.50 -3.48 -9.93
N LEU A 12 0.49 -4.81 -10.04
CA LEU A 12 -0.51 -5.65 -9.38
C LEU A 12 -0.44 -5.53 -7.86
N LYS A 13 0.79 -5.53 -7.32
CA LYS A 13 1.04 -5.41 -5.88
C LYS A 13 0.64 -4.03 -5.37
N LEU A 14 0.92 -2.96 -6.12
CA LEU A 14 0.47 -1.59 -5.84
C LEU A 14 -1.06 -1.49 -5.87
N ALA A 15 -1.72 -2.05 -6.89
CA ALA A 15 -3.17 -2.03 -7.00
C ALA A 15 -3.86 -2.79 -5.87
N PHE A 16 -3.36 -3.98 -5.52
CA PHE A 16 -3.89 -4.77 -4.41
C PHE A 16 -3.68 -4.06 -3.07
N LEU A 17 -2.50 -3.48 -2.87
CA LEU A 17 -2.21 -2.72 -1.66
C LEU A 17 -3.16 -1.51 -1.56
N ASN A 18 -3.36 -0.76 -2.65
CA ASN A 18 -4.22 0.42 -2.68
C ASN A 18 -5.68 0.05 -2.35
N TRP A 19 -6.20 -1.02 -2.96
CA TRP A 19 -7.53 -1.54 -2.67
C TRP A 19 -7.70 -2.00 -1.21
N LEU A 20 -6.71 -2.75 -0.70
CA LEU A 20 -6.71 -3.19 0.71
C LEU A 20 -6.70 -1.97 1.64
N PHE A 21 -5.93 -0.95 1.28
CA PHE A 21 -5.77 0.24 2.08
C PHE A 21 -7.02 1.12 2.09
N ASP A 22 -7.64 1.31 0.93
CA ASP A 22 -8.92 2.01 0.78
C ASP A 22 -10.02 1.30 1.59
N TRP A 23 -10.10 -0.04 1.51
CA TRP A 23 -11.01 -0.84 2.33
C TRP A 23 -10.74 -0.68 3.83
N LEU A 24 -9.48 -0.75 4.25
CA LEU A 24 -9.10 -0.61 5.65
C LEU A 24 -9.35 0.80 6.17
N GLN A 25 -9.14 1.82 5.33
CA GLN A 25 -9.36 3.22 5.65
C GLN A 25 -10.85 3.56 5.65
N GLU A 26 -11.69 2.91 4.85
CA GLU A 26 -13.15 3.06 4.88
C GLU A 26 -13.78 2.34 6.10
N ARG A 27 -13.17 1.24 6.55
CA ARG A 27 -13.61 0.46 7.72
C ARG A 27 -13.10 1.00 9.05
N PHE A 28 -11.84 1.41 9.12
CA PHE A 28 -11.13 1.82 10.34
C PHE A 28 -10.65 3.27 10.33
N GLY A 29 -10.53 3.90 9.16
CA GLY A 29 -10.08 5.28 9.00
C GLY A 29 -11.21 6.30 9.09
N PHE A 30 -10.83 7.52 9.47
CA PHE A 30 -11.62 8.76 9.53
C PHE A 30 -13.16 8.63 9.62
N GLY A 31 -13.68 8.81 10.84
CA GLY A 31 -15.08 9.18 11.06
C GLY A 31 -16.04 8.10 11.56
N LYS A 32 -15.60 6.84 11.72
CA LYS A 32 -16.44 5.74 12.25
C LYS A 32 -16.03 5.20 13.63
N GLY A 33 -15.16 5.91 14.37
CA GLY A 33 -14.71 5.50 15.71
C GLY A 33 -14.94 6.57 16.77
N LEU A 34 -15.38 6.14 17.97
CA LEU A 34 -15.59 6.96 19.16
C LEU A 34 -14.29 7.73 19.53
N SER A 35 -14.27 9.04 19.27
CA SER A 35 -13.43 10.11 19.84
C SER A 35 -11.88 10.03 19.84
N CYS A 36 -11.20 8.91 19.52
CA CYS A 36 -9.71 8.86 19.48
C CYS A 36 -9.12 8.01 18.34
N THR A 37 -9.88 7.10 17.76
CA THR A 37 -9.40 6.19 16.70
C THR A 37 -9.39 6.84 15.30
N GLY A 38 -10.11 7.95 15.11
CA GLY A 38 -10.30 8.57 13.79
C GLY A 38 -9.10 9.34 13.26
N CYS A 39 -8.27 9.94 14.13
CA CYS A 39 -7.15 10.79 13.72
C CYS A 39 -5.80 10.07 13.81
N GLY A 40 -5.57 9.24 14.84
CA GLY A 40 -4.31 8.50 15.04
C GLY A 40 -4.19 7.21 14.23
N CYS A 41 -5.20 6.33 14.28
CA CYS A 41 -5.14 5.04 13.58
C CYS A 41 -5.13 5.20 12.05
N GLY A 42 -5.87 6.18 11.51
CA GLY A 42 -5.84 6.48 10.08
C GLY A 42 -4.44 6.90 9.61
N ILE A 43 -3.74 7.75 10.37
CA ILE A 43 -2.38 8.20 10.06
C ILE A 43 -1.37 7.04 10.16
N ILE A 44 -1.49 6.18 11.18
CA ILE A 44 -0.59 5.03 11.35
C ILE A 44 -0.73 4.06 10.18
N LEU A 45 -1.96 3.75 9.79
CA LEU A 45 -2.24 2.93 8.61
C LEU A 45 -1.62 3.59 7.36
N PHE A 46 -1.78 4.91 7.20
CA PHE A 46 -1.27 5.63 6.04
C PHE A 46 0.26 5.57 5.96
N LEU A 47 0.96 5.70 7.09
CA LEU A 47 2.40 5.55 7.15
C LEU A 47 2.87 4.14 6.78
N ILE A 48 2.17 3.10 7.25
CA ILE A 48 2.47 1.70 6.89
C ILE A 48 2.29 1.47 5.39
N PHE A 49 1.20 1.99 4.82
CA PHE A 49 0.94 1.91 3.39
C PHE A 49 1.99 2.63 2.56
N LEU A 50 2.40 3.83 2.98
CA LEU A 50 3.45 4.60 2.33
C LEU A 50 4.77 3.83 2.34
N ALA A 51 5.14 3.24 3.48
CA ALA A 51 6.35 2.43 3.61
C ALA A 51 6.32 1.21 2.68
N LEU A 52 5.21 0.46 2.67
CA LEU A 52 5.02 -0.69 1.79
C LEU A 52 5.05 -0.30 0.30
N THR A 53 4.39 0.80 -0.05
CA THR A 53 4.38 1.36 -1.41
C THR A 53 5.80 1.72 -1.84
N CYS A 54 6.56 2.40 -0.99
CA CYS A 54 7.96 2.76 -1.26
C CYS A 54 8.85 1.51 -1.41
N SER A 55 8.65 0.48 -0.58
CA SER A 55 9.33 -0.82 -0.73
C SER A 55 8.99 -1.54 -2.04
N VAL A 56 7.74 -1.47 -2.51
CA VAL A 56 7.35 -2.07 -3.80
C VAL A 56 7.96 -1.29 -4.96
N ILE A 57 7.88 0.05 -4.93
CA ILE A 57 8.43 0.91 -5.99
C ILE A 57 9.95 0.73 -6.11
N THR A 58 10.68 0.65 -4.99
CA THR A 58 12.14 0.46 -4.98
C THR A 58 12.57 -0.97 -5.28
N GLY A 59 11.71 -1.96 -4.99
CA GLY A 59 11.95 -3.38 -5.25
C GLY A 59 11.59 -3.86 -6.66
N THR A 60 10.76 -3.11 -7.38
CA THR A 60 10.30 -3.45 -8.74
C THR A 60 11.24 -2.87 -9.81
N ASN A 61 11.56 -3.69 -10.81
CA ASN A 61 12.27 -3.23 -12.00
C ASN A 61 11.27 -2.63 -13.00
N TRP A 62 11.12 -1.30 -12.99
CA TRP A 62 10.20 -0.57 -13.88
C TRP A 62 10.54 -0.66 -15.37
N PHE A 63 11.80 -0.93 -15.68
CA PHE A 63 12.28 -1.11 -17.05
C PHE A 63 12.12 -2.54 -17.57
N ASP A 64 11.73 -3.47 -16.70
CA ASP A 64 11.47 -4.86 -17.07
C ASP A 64 9.95 -5.06 -17.16
N PHE A 65 9.41 -5.11 -18.38
CA PHE A 65 7.98 -5.29 -18.62
C PHE A 65 7.50 -6.74 -18.41
N GLY A 66 8.39 -7.62 -17.93
CA GLY A 66 8.10 -9.03 -17.65
C GLY A 66 7.41 -9.27 -16.30
N PHE A 67 7.21 -10.55 -15.98
CA PHE A 67 6.66 -11.02 -14.71
C PHE A 67 7.77 -11.43 -13.75
#